data_AF-A0A0H5DH79-F1
#
_entry.id   AF-A0A0H5DH79-F1
#
_cell.length_a   1.000
_cell.length_b   1.000
_cell.length_c   1.000
_cell.angle_alpha   90.00
_cell.angle_beta   90.00
_cell.angle_gamma   90.00
#
_symmetry.space_group_name_H-M   'P 1'
#
loop_
_entity.id
_entity.type
_entity.pdbx_description
1 polymer ?
#
loop_
_entity_poly.entity_id
_entity_poly.type
_entity_poly.pdbx_seq_one_letter_code
_entity_poly.pdbx_strand_id
1 'polypeptide(L)'
;MKAMKLSWNLLLALLLALSLSINVALFVGGSLYQLASSAFGAVTGVRTVALQHADEVAQLSSEIAEERAARKQLHSELIGATDKLATERAVTRELRAELLDPFSRPVIFRGKRVAVRDAVDATADRISKRAVVTSSREVGSMAGEAIPYVGAAVIIGATALELKDLCETLKDMSELQRAISPETMPSEDEKTVCNQPIPTRDELWETVKRSPKAAWQTARGAIPTLEEIKNFASLEVDWKGAWSTAVDGSNRALEATANRAGSVAATTKSAASELLERFRGSDAVLEEE
;
A
#
# COMPACT_ATOMS: atom_id res chain seq x y z
N MET A 1 2.35 -111.82 43.05
CA MET A 1 2.02 -110.72 42.11
C MET A 1 1.13 -109.60 42.68
N LYS A 2 0.23 -109.83 43.65
CA LYS A 2 -0.64 -108.76 44.20
C LYS A 2 0.11 -107.74 45.10
N ALA A 3 1.06 -108.19 45.92
CA ALA A 3 1.83 -107.32 46.81
C ALA A 3 2.69 -106.27 46.07
N MET A 4 3.28 -106.67 44.92
CA MET A 4 4.14 -105.79 44.11
C MET A 4 3.36 -104.67 43.39
N LYS A 5 2.10 -104.93 43.02
CA LYS A 5 1.22 -103.89 42.44
C LYS A 5 0.77 -102.88 43.51
N LEU A 6 0.56 -103.34 44.74
CA LEU A 6 0.16 -102.46 45.84
C LEU A 6 1.29 -101.50 46.25
N SER A 7 2.52 -102.01 46.34
CA SER A 7 3.70 -101.18 46.63
C SER A 7 3.99 -100.16 45.53
N TRP A 8 3.81 -100.54 44.26
CA TRP A 8 3.99 -99.64 43.12
C TRP A 8 2.98 -98.48 43.13
N ASN A 9 1.72 -98.78 43.40
CA ASN A 9 0.67 -97.75 43.48
C ASN A 9 0.90 -96.78 44.66
N LEU A 10 1.35 -97.27 45.82
CA LEU A 10 1.71 -96.44 46.96
C LEU A 10 2.87 -95.49 46.64
N LEU A 11 3.90 -96.00 45.94
CA LEU A 11 5.07 -95.20 45.58
C LEU A 11 4.73 -94.12 44.56
N LEU A 12 3.89 -94.43 43.57
CA LEU A 12 3.37 -93.44 42.61
C LEU A 12 2.50 -92.37 43.29
N ALA A 13 1.63 -92.75 44.22
CA ALA A 13 0.81 -91.79 44.96
C ALA A 13 1.67 -90.83 45.81
N LEU A 14 2.74 -91.34 46.42
CA LEU A 14 3.65 -90.55 47.25
C LEU A 14 4.48 -89.58 46.41
N LEU A 15 4.99 -90.00 45.25
CA LEU A 15 5.67 -89.13 44.29
C LEU A 15 4.75 -88.01 43.77
N LEU A 16 3.49 -88.34 43.48
CA LEU A 16 2.52 -87.36 42.99
C LEU A 16 2.15 -86.33 44.06
N ALA A 17 1.97 -86.77 45.31
CA ALA A 17 1.77 -85.88 46.45
C ALA A 17 2.98 -84.95 46.69
N LEU A 18 4.21 -85.49 46.56
CA LEU A 18 5.43 -84.70 46.71
C LEU A 18 5.55 -83.64 45.60
N SER A 19 5.34 -84.02 44.34
CA SER A 19 5.33 -83.10 43.20
C SER A 19 4.29 -82.00 43.36
N LEU A 20 3.07 -82.36 43.81
CA LEU A 20 2.00 -81.39 44.05
C LEU A 20 2.39 -80.41 45.17
N SER A 21 2.97 -80.91 46.27
CA SER A 21 3.41 -80.05 47.39
C SER A 21 4.52 -79.07 46.99
N ILE A 22 5.48 -79.49 46.17
CA ILE A 22 6.56 -78.62 45.66
C ILE A 22 6.00 -77.54 44.73
N ASN A 23 5.07 -77.87 43.83
CA ASN A 23 4.45 -76.89 42.95
C ASN A 23 3.59 -75.87 43.71
N VAL A 24 2.84 -76.32 44.73
CA VAL A 24 2.10 -75.43 45.62
C VAL A 24 3.07 -74.53 46.41
N ALA A 25 4.18 -75.07 46.92
CA ALA A 25 5.19 -74.30 47.64
C ALA A 25 5.87 -73.23 46.75
N LEU A 26 6.14 -73.52 45.48
CA LEU A 26 6.72 -72.57 44.54
C LEU A 26 5.73 -71.48 44.10
N PHE A 27 4.47 -71.84 43.85
CA PHE A 27 3.42 -70.90 43.49
C PHE A 27 3.09 -69.95 44.65
N VAL A 28 3.03 -70.50 45.86
CA VAL A 28 2.70 -69.74 47.08
C VAL A 28 3.93 -68.99 47.62
N GLY A 29 5.15 -69.48 47.37
CA GLY A 29 6.41 -68.91 47.87
C GLY A 29 6.59 -67.42 47.59
N GLY A 30 6.24 -66.94 46.39
CA GLY A 30 6.31 -65.51 46.06
C GLY A 30 5.39 -64.64 46.92
N SER A 31 4.17 -65.10 47.19
CA SER A 31 3.18 -64.39 48.01
C SER A 31 3.42 -64.52 49.51
N LEU A 32 3.91 -65.68 49.98
CA LEU A 32 4.13 -65.95 51.39
C LEU A 32 5.42 -65.31 51.91
N TYR A 33 6.43 -65.13 51.06
CA TYR A 33 7.67 -64.42 51.40
C TYR A 33 7.43 -62.92 51.65
N GLN A 34 6.52 -62.31 50.89
CA GLN A 34 6.07 -60.92 51.07
C GLN A 34 5.33 -60.75 52.41
N LEU A 35 4.37 -61.64 52.71
CA LEU A 35 3.60 -61.63 53.96
C LEU A 35 4.45 -61.96 55.20
N ALA A 36 5.38 -62.91 55.09
CA ALA A 36 6.29 -63.27 56.17
C ALA A 36 7.24 -62.10 56.49
N SER A 37 7.77 -61.42 55.47
CA SER A 37 8.67 -60.29 55.65
C SER A 37 7.96 -59.05 56.23
N SER A 38 6.70 -58.81 55.86
CA SER A 38 5.89 -57.73 56.45
C SER A 38 5.54 -58.01 57.91
N ALA A 39 5.24 -59.26 58.26
CA ALA A 39 4.97 -59.67 59.64
C ALA A 39 6.25 -59.63 60.50
N PHE A 40 7.41 -60.03 59.94
CA PHE A 40 8.69 -59.98 60.65
C PHE A 40 9.14 -58.54 60.93
N GLY A 41 8.98 -57.63 59.96
CA GLY A 41 9.26 -56.20 60.16
C GLY A 41 8.34 -55.55 61.19
N ALA A 42 7.05 -55.93 61.24
CA ALA A 42 6.08 -55.42 62.20
C ALA A 42 6.33 -55.90 63.65
N VAL A 43 6.90 -57.10 63.82
CA VAL A 43 7.15 -57.70 65.15
C VAL A 43 8.56 -57.37 65.68
N THR A 44 9.56 -57.22 64.82
CA THR A 44 10.97 -57.05 65.24
C THR A 44 11.51 -55.62 65.06
N GLY A 45 10.81 -54.75 64.33
CA GLY A 45 11.23 -53.38 64.05
C GLY A 45 12.42 -53.25 63.08
N VAL A 46 13.00 -54.36 62.63
CA VAL A 46 14.13 -54.35 61.69
C VAL A 46 13.59 -54.31 60.26
N ARG A 47 13.92 -53.25 59.51
CA ARG A 47 13.55 -53.09 58.10
C ARG A 47 14.31 -54.12 57.25
N THR A 48 13.59 -54.94 56.50
CA THR A 48 14.18 -55.94 55.59
C THR A 48 14.51 -55.31 54.24
N VAL A 49 15.53 -55.86 53.55
CA VAL A 49 16.02 -55.36 52.24
C VAL A 49 14.92 -55.33 51.17
N ALA A 50 13.95 -56.25 51.24
CA ALA A 50 12.80 -56.28 50.34
C ALA A 50 11.86 -55.07 50.49
N LEU A 51 11.64 -54.60 51.73
CA LEU A 51 10.85 -53.40 51.98
C LEU A 51 11.59 -52.13 51.56
N GLN A 52 12.92 -52.09 51.75
CA GLN A 52 13.74 -50.95 51.33
C GLN A 52 13.77 -50.78 49.81
N HIS A 53 13.90 -51.88 49.05
CA HIS A 53 13.82 -51.81 47.58
C HIS A 53 12.41 -51.48 47.08
N ALA A 54 11.35 -51.93 47.77
CA ALA A 54 9.99 -51.55 47.41
C ALA A 54 9.76 -50.04 47.60
N ASP A 55 10.31 -49.45 48.68
CA ASP A 55 10.23 -48.01 48.96
C ASP A 55 11.08 -47.19 47.96
N GLU A 56 12.28 -47.66 47.62
CA GLU A 56 13.17 -47.01 46.64
C GLU A 56 12.59 -47.03 45.22
N VAL A 57 12.00 -48.17 44.80
CA VAL A 57 11.27 -48.25 43.51
C VAL A 57 10.04 -47.36 43.52
N ALA A 58 9.29 -47.30 44.63
CA ALA A 58 8.16 -46.39 44.76
C ALA A 58 8.60 -44.92 44.66
N GLN A 59 9.69 -44.54 45.33
CA GLN A 59 10.27 -43.20 45.29
C GLN A 59 10.75 -42.81 43.88
N LEU A 60 11.55 -43.66 43.23
CA LEU A 60 12.03 -43.44 41.86
C LEU A 60 10.87 -43.38 40.86
N SER A 61 9.82 -44.18 41.06
CA SER A 61 8.61 -44.14 40.22
C SER A 61 7.86 -42.81 40.36
N SER A 62 7.82 -42.25 41.57
CA SER A 62 7.24 -40.94 41.85
C SER A 62 8.06 -39.82 41.20
N GLU A 63 9.39 -39.87 41.33
CA GLU A 63 10.29 -38.89 40.74
C GLU A 63 10.22 -38.89 39.20
N ILE A 64 10.16 -40.06 38.56
CA ILE A 64 9.94 -40.18 37.10
C ILE A 64 8.56 -39.65 36.70
N ALA A 65 7.53 -39.83 37.54
CA ALA A 65 6.20 -39.30 37.27
C ALA A 65 6.19 -37.76 37.32
N GLU A 66 6.89 -37.17 38.29
CA GLU A 66 7.08 -35.73 38.42
C GLU A 66 7.91 -35.13 37.27
N GLU A 67 9.04 -35.76 36.91
CA GLU A 67 9.87 -35.31 35.79
C GLU A 67 9.09 -35.34 34.46
N ARG A 68 8.31 -36.40 34.24
CA ARG A 68 7.42 -36.51 33.06
C ARG A 68 6.32 -35.46 33.07
N ALA A 69 5.78 -35.11 34.23
CA ALA A 69 4.78 -34.04 34.36
C ALA A 69 5.40 -32.67 34.03
N ALA A 70 6.57 -32.36 34.60
CA ALA A 70 7.32 -31.14 34.33
C ALA A 70 7.73 -31.03 32.85
N ARG A 71 8.20 -32.13 32.24
CA ARG A 71 8.56 -32.17 30.82
C ARG A 71 7.35 -31.94 29.90
N LYS A 72 6.18 -32.47 30.25
CA LYS A 72 4.94 -32.20 29.52
C LYS A 72 4.54 -30.72 29.60
N GLN A 73 4.67 -30.11 30.79
CA GLN A 73 4.36 -28.69 30.97
C GLN A 73 5.31 -27.81 30.15
N LEU A 74 6.61 -28.03 30.24
CA LEU A 74 7.60 -27.30 29.44
C LEU A 74 7.37 -27.46 27.94
N HIS A 75 7.00 -28.66 27.48
CA HIS A 75 6.67 -28.88 26.08
C HIS A 75 5.41 -28.11 25.65
N SER A 76 4.39 -28.06 26.50
CA SER A 76 3.18 -27.28 26.27
C SER A 76 3.48 -25.77 26.19
N GLU A 77 4.33 -25.26 27.09
CA GLU A 77 4.76 -23.86 27.08
C GLU A 77 5.57 -23.52 25.83
N LEU A 78 6.46 -24.42 25.40
CA LEU A 78 7.25 -24.24 24.17
C LEU A 78 6.35 -24.19 22.93
N ILE A 79 5.36 -25.07 22.84
CA ILE A 79 4.37 -25.05 21.75
C ILE A 79 3.60 -23.72 21.77
N GLY A 80 3.10 -23.30 22.92
CA GLY A 80 2.39 -22.04 23.06
C GLY A 80 3.24 -20.81 22.71
N ALA A 81 4.52 -20.80 23.12
CA ALA A 81 5.45 -19.73 22.78
C ALA A 81 5.80 -19.72 21.28
N THR A 82 5.94 -20.90 20.67
CA THR A 82 6.22 -21.04 19.23
C THR A 82 5.04 -20.54 18.39
N ASP A 83 3.82 -20.85 18.81
CA ASP A 83 2.59 -20.38 18.15
C ASP A 83 2.42 -18.86 18.26
N LYS A 84 2.65 -18.30 19.46
CA LYS A 84 2.69 -16.84 19.66
C LYS A 84 3.75 -16.16 18.79
N LEU A 85 4.95 -16.74 18.67
CA LEU A 85 5.99 -16.18 17.83
C LEU A 85 5.66 -16.31 16.32
N ALA A 86 4.99 -17.38 15.92
CA ALA A 86 4.53 -17.58 14.54
C ALA A 86 3.48 -16.52 14.15
N THR A 87 2.51 -16.27 15.03
CA THR A 87 1.48 -15.23 14.85
C THR A 87 2.09 -13.83 14.82
N GLU A 88 2.99 -13.48 15.74
CA GLU A 88 3.69 -12.19 15.71
C GLU A 88 4.50 -11.99 14.42
N ARG A 89 5.21 -13.03 13.97
CA ARG A 89 5.97 -12.96 12.71
C ARG A 89 5.07 -12.82 11.49
N ALA A 90 3.88 -13.43 11.49
CA ALA A 90 2.90 -13.26 10.42
C ALA A 90 2.39 -11.82 10.35
N VAL A 91 1.96 -11.26 11.49
CA VAL A 91 1.52 -9.87 11.59
C VAL A 91 2.65 -8.90 11.20
N THR A 92 3.88 -9.15 11.64
CA THR A 92 5.02 -8.30 11.30
C THR A 92 5.35 -8.37 9.80
N ARG A 93 5.17 -9.52 9.14
CA ARG A 93 5.35 -9.64 7.68
C ARG A 93 4.28 -8.89 6.92
N GLU A 94 3.03 -8.97 7.36
CA GLU A 94 1.91 -8.24 6.76
C GLU A 94 2.10 -6.72 6.92
N LEU A 95 2.44 -6.26 8.12
CA LEU A 95 2.76 -4.86 8.37
C LEU A 95 3.97 -4.38 7.55
N ARG A 96 5.01 -5.22 7.40
CA ARG A 96 6.13 -4.90 6.51
C ARG A 96 5.69 -4.84 5.05
N ALA A 97 4.83 -5.72 4.58
CA ALA A 97 4.31 -5.67 3.21
C ALA A 97 3.51 -4.38 2.96
N GLU A 98 2.75 -3.92 3.95
CA GLU A 98 2.02 -2.65 3.90
C GLU A 98 2.96 -1.43 3.95
N LEU A 99 4.08 -1.52 4.68
CA LEU A 99 5.11 -0.47 4.74
C LEU A 99 6.07 -0.48 3.54
N LEU A 100 6.19 -1.59 2.80
CA LEU A 100 7.16 -1.74 1.71
C LEU A 100 6.76 -0.96 0.45
N ASP A 101 5.48 -0.59 0.28
CA ASP A 101 5.07 0.39 -0.74
C ASP A 101 3.93 1.28 -0.21
N PRO A 102 4.24 2.36 0.54
CA PRO A 102 3.22 3.31 1.00
C PRO A 102 2.41 3.94 -0.15
N PHE A 103 2.92 3.85 -1.39
CA PHE A 103 2.23 4.33 -2.58
C PHE A 103 1.23 3.31 -3.17
N SER A 104 1.23 2.06 -2.71
CA SER A 104 0.25 1.03 -3.11
C SER A 104 -1.08 1.13 -2.35
N ARG A 105 -1.14 1.94 -1.28
CA ARG A 105 -2.38 2.17 -0.53
C ARG A 105 -3.48 2.72 -1.45
N PRO A 106 -4.70 2.17 -1.43
CA PRO A 106 -5.79 2.70 -2.24
C PRO A 106 -6.34 4.00 -1.64
N VAL A 107 -6.54 5.00 -2.47
CA VAL A 107 -7.17 6.29 -2.14
C VAL A 107 -8.31 6.60 -3.12
N ILE A 108 -9.24 7.45 -2.69
CA ILE A 108 -10.27 7.98 -3.58
C ILE A 108 -9.72 9.24 -4.24
N PHE A 109 -9.36 9.12 -5.52
CA PHE A 109 -8.87 10.23 -6.33
C PHE A 109 -9.86 10.47 -7.48
N ARG A 110 -10.43 11.68 -7.51
CA ARG A 110 -11.37 12.12 -8.58
C ARG A 110 -12.55 11.16 -8.78
N GLY A 111 -13.11 10.66 -7.66
CA GLY A 111 -14.25 9.73 -7.65
C GLY A 111 -13.90 8.27 -7.99
N LYS A 112 -12.61 7.94 -8.19
CA LYS A 112 -12.15 6.57 -8.49
C LYS A 112 -11.23 6.06 -7.40
N ARG A 113 -11.31 4.76 -7.10
CA ARG A 113 -10.38 4.09 -6.18
C ARG A 113 -9.13 3.68 -6.96
N VAL A 114 -8.00 4.30 -6.63
CA VAL A 114 -6.70 4.10 -7.31
C VAL A 114 -5.57 3.99 -6.28
N ALA A 115 -4.40 3.47 -6.65
CA ALA A 115 -3.24 3.51 -5.76
C ALA A 115 -2.74 4.96 -5.62
N VAL A 116 -2.13 5.30 -4.47
CA VAL A 116 -1.50 6.61 -4.27
C VAL A 116 -0.46 6.89 -5.37
N ARG A 117 0.31 5.89 -5.80
CA ARG A 117 1.26 6.01 -6.94
C ARG A 117 0.56 6.51 -8.19
N ASP A 118 -0.54 5.86 -8.58
CA ASP A 118 -1.27 6.23 -9.79
C ASP A 118 -1.87 7.64 -9.69
N ALA A 119 -2.31 8.06 -8.49
CA ALA A 119 -2.79 9.42 -8.26
C ALA A 119 -1.66 10.46 -8.39
N VAL A 120 -0.48 10.17 -7.82
CA VAL A 120 0.72 11.01 -7.94
C VAL A 120 1.17 11.10 -9.39
N ASP A 121 1.32 9.96 -10.08
CA ASP A 121 1.74 9.89 -11.47
C ASP A 121 0.78 10.66 -12.38
N ALA A 122 -0.54 10.45 -12.22
CA ALA A 122 -1.54 11.18 -13.00
C ALA A 122 -1.50 12.69 -12.76
N THR A 123 -1.17 13.12 -11.53
CA THR A 123 -1.03 14.54 -11.18
C THR A 123 0.25 15.12 -11.80
N ALA A 124 1.38 14.44 -11.63
CA ALA A 124 2.67 14.83 -12.18
C ALA A 124 2.62 14.93 -13.71
N ASP A 125 1.97 13.98 -14.38
CA ASP A 125 1.79 13.95 -15.83
C ASP A 125 1.04 15.18 -16.35
N ARG A 126 -0.05 15.58 -15.65
CA ARG A 126 -0.87 16.73 -16.03
C ARG A 126 -0.11 18.04 -15.82
N ILE A 127 0.56 18.18 -14.69
CA ILE A 127 1.40 19.35 -14.40
C ILE A 127 2.53 19.46 -15.42
N SER A 128 3.21 18.35 -15.73
CA SER A 128 4.30 18.33 -16.71
C SER A 128 3.84 18.71 -18.10
N LYS A 129 2.73 18.13 -18.58
CA LYS A 129 2.13 18.47 -19.88
C LYS A 129 1.72 19.93 -19.94
N ARG A 130 1.14 20.47 -18.86
CA ARG A 130 0.75 21.87 -18.76
C ARG A 130 1.98 22.78 -18.78
N ALA A 131 2.99 22.50 -17.98
CA ALA A 131 4.23 23.26 -17.93
C ALA A 131 4.88 23.38 -19.31
N VAL A 132 4.97 22.28 -20.08
CA VAL A 132 5.50 22.31 -21.46
C VAL A 132 4.71 23.27 -22.36
N VAL A 133 3.37 23.24 -22.27
CA VAL A 133 2.49 24.10 -23.06
C VAL A 133 2.62 25.57 -22.63
N THR A 134 2.60 25.85 -21.33
CA THR A 134 2.78 27.21 -20.78
C THR A 134 4.14 27.78 -21.19
N SER A 135 5.24 27.05 -20.97
CA SER A 135 6.58 27.51 -21.38
C SER A 135 6.68 27.77 -22.88
N SER A 136 6.06 26.93 -23.72
CA SER A 136 6.04 27.15 -25.18
C SER A 136 5.27 28.42 -25.56
N ARG A 137 4.17 28.72 -24.86
CA ARG A 137 3.38 29.95 -25.07
C ARG A 137 4.14 31.19 -24.66
N GLU A 138 4.78 31.18 -23.50
CA GLU A 138 5.58 32.31 -22.99
C GLU A 138 6.78 32.61 -23.91
N VAL A 139 7.54 31.59 -24.30
CA VAL A 139 8.66 31.79 -25.24
C VAL A 139 8.16 32.23 -26.62
N GLY A 140 7.04 31.67 -27.07
CA GLY A 140 6.42 32.03 -28.35
C GLY A 140 5.82 33.44 -28.38
N SER A 141 5.33 33.95 -27.24
CA SER A 141 4.71 35.28 -27.14
C SER A 141 5.73 36.41 -27.13
N MET A 142 6.99 36.16 -26.73
CA MET A 142 8.04 37.19 -26.62
C MET A 142 8.15 38.10 -27.85
N ALA A 143 8.09 37.54 -29.06
CA ALA A 143 8.16 38.32 -30.29
C ALA A 143 6.94 39.24 -30.45
N GLY A 144 5.75 38.77 -30.06
CA GLY A 144 4.50 39.53 -30.07
C GLY A 144 4.49 40.64 -29.02
N GLU A 145 5.07 40.40 -27.84
CA GLU A 145 5.20 41.37 -26.76
C GLU A 145 6.09 42.57 -27.14
N ALA A 146 7.06 42.35 -28.03
CA ALA A 146 7.94 43.40 -28.53
C ALA A 146 7.30 44.29 -29.61
N ILE A 147 6.15 43.90 -30.18
CA ILE A 147 5.52 44.68 -31.26
C ILE A 147 4.85 45.93 -30.67
N PRO A 148 5.16 47.14 -31.17
CA PRO A 148 4.50 48.37 -30.72
C PRO A 148 2.97 48.29 -30.82
N TYR A 149 2.27 48.90 -29.85
CA TYR A 149 0.80 49.00 -29.73
C TYR A 149 0.03 47.70 -29.47
N VAL A 150 0.49 46.56 -29.98
CA VAL A 150 -0.18 45.26 -29.78
C VAL A 150 0.48 44.41 -28.69
N GLY A 151 1.76 44.65 -28.37
CA GLY A 151 2.49 43.88 -27.36
C GLY A 151 1.83 43.87 -25.99
N ALA A 152 1.24 44.99 -25.55
CA ALA A 152 0.48 45.03 -24.30
C ALA A 152 -0.72 44.07 -24.27
N ALA A 153 -1.40 43.89 -25.42
CA ALA A 153 -2.49 42.92 -25.52
C ALA A 153 -1.96 41.48 -25.52
N VAL A 154 -0.79 41.24 -26.12
CA VAL A 154 -0.11 39.93 -26.08
C VAL A 154 0.31 39.58 -24.65
N ILE A 155 0.93 40.50 -23.92
CA ILE A 155 1.32 40.32 -22.50
C ILE A 155 0.10 39.92 -21.68
N ILE A 156 -0.99 40.70 -21.75
CA ILE A 156 -2.21 40.42 -20.99
C ILE A 156 -2.80 39.05 -21.35
N GLY A 157 -2.80 38.71 -22.64
CA GLY A 157 -3.30 37.42 -23.12
C GLY A 157 -2.44 36.24 -22.63
N ALA A 158 -1.11 36.35 -22.73
CA ALA A 158 -0.16 35.35 -22.26
C ALA A 158 -0.30 35.16 -20.73
N THR A 159 -0.24 36.25 -19.96
CA THR A 159 -0.44 36.23 -18.51
C THR A 159 -1.79 35.64 -18.09
N ALA A 160 -2.86 35.85 -18.86
CA ALA A 160 -4.15 35.23 -18.58
C ALA A 160 -4.16 33.71 -18.76
N LEU A 161 -3.45 33.21 -19.77
CA LEU A 161 -3.26 31.78 -19.96
C LEU A 161 -2.34 31.19 -18.89
N GLU A 162 -1.26 31.89 -18.52
CA GLU A 162 -0.36 31.49 -17.44
C GLU A 162 -1.09 31.39 -16.10
N LEU A 163 -1.87 32.41 -15.71
CA LEU A 163 -2.61 32.41 -14.45
C LEU A 163 -3.65 31.29 -14.41
N LYS A 164 -4.32 31.01 -15.54
CA LYS A 164 -5.22 29.86 -15.67
C LYS A 164 -4.45 28.56 -15.43
N ASP A 165 -3.30 28.39 -16.08
CA ASP A 165 -2.50 27.18 -16.00
C ASP A 165 -1.96 26.96 -14.57
N LEU A 166 -1.58 28.03 -13.87
CA LEU A 166 -1.19 28.01 -12.46
C LEU A 166 -2.37 27.64 -11.54
N CYS A 167 -3.54 28.25 -11.73
CA CYS A 167 -4.74 27.91 -10.98
C CYS A 167 -5.13 26.44 -11.14
N GLU A 168 -5.09 25.90 -12.36
CA GLU A 168 -5.36 24.48 -12.56
C GLU A 168 -4.30 23.58 -11.91
N THR A 169 -3.04 24.02 -11.84
CA THR A 169 -1.96 23.27 -11.16
C THR A 169 -2.20 23.19 -9.66
N LEU A 170 -2.61 24.29 -9.04
CA LEU A 170 -2.97 24.32 -7.63
C LEU A 170 -4.18 23.42 -7.33
N LYS A 171 -5.20 23.42 -8.20
CA LYS A 171 -6.35 22.51 -8.09
C LYS A 171 -5.94 21.06 -8.17
N ASP A 172 -5.04 20.71 -9.09
CA ASP A 172 -4.56 19.33 -9.25
C ASP A 172 -3.78 18.85 -8.02
N MET A 173 -2.95 19.72 -7.44
CA MET A 173 -2.23 19.44 -6.19
C MET A 173 -3.19 19.32 -5.00
N SER A 174 -4.19 20.20 -4.91
CA SER A 174 -5.24 20.21 -3.89
C SER A 174 -6.09 18.93 -3.97
N GLU A 175 -6.45 18.48 -5.18
CA GLU A 175 -7.13 17.21 -5.41
C GLU A 175 -6.30 16.01 -4.92
N LEU A 176 -5.00 15.98 -5.23
CA LEU A 176 -4.10 14.92 -4.77
C LEU A 176 -3.94 14.95 -3.24
N GLN A 177 -3.76 16.13 -2.66
CA GLN A 177 -3.60 16.29 -1.22
C GLN A 177 -4.83 15.83 -0.46
N ARG A 178 -6.04 16.16 -0.92
CA ARG A 178 -7.29 15.65 -0.33
C ARG A 178 -7.46 14.15 -0.50
N ALA A 179 -6.98 13.56 -1.59
CA ALA A 179 -7.02 12.11 -1.78
C ALA A 179 -6.12 11.37 -0.77
N ILE A 180 -4.97 11.97 -0.43
CA ILE A 180 -4.03 11.40 0.55
C ILE A 180 -4.47 11.69 1.99
N SER A 181 -4.95 12.90 2.24
CA SER A 181 -5.32 13.47 3.54
C SER A 181 -6.68 14.19 3.43
N PRO A 182 -7.80 13.48 3.67
CA PRO A 182 -9.16 13.99 3.44
C PRO A 182 -9.52 15.27 4.20
N GLU A 183 -8.90 15.50 5.35
CA GLU A 183 -9.13 16.68 6.21
C GLU A 183 -8.51 17.97 5.66
N THR A 184 -7.74 17.88 4.56
CA THR A 184 -7.03 19.03 4.00
C THR A 184 -8.00 20.00 3.34
N MET A 185 -8.04 21.23 3.84
CA MET A 185 -8.77 22.32 3.19
C MET A 185 -8.02 22.86 1.97
N PRO A 186 -8.71 23.41 0.95
CA PRO A 186 -8.06 24.10 -0.15
C PRO A 186 -7.11 25.19 0.37
N SER A 187 -5.91 25.25 -0.19
CA SER A 187 -4.93 26.26 0.21
C SER A 187 -5.45 27.67 -0.07
N GLU A 188 -5.11 28.63 0.80
CA GLU A 188 -5.40 30.05 0.54
C GLU A 188 -4.69 30.54 -0.74
N ASP A 189 -3.56 29.92 -1.08
CA ASP A 189 -2.82 30.18 -2.32
C ASP A 189 -3.64 29.81 -3.57
N GLU A 190 -4.35 28.66 -3.56
CA GLU A 190 -5.28 28.27 -4.63
C GLU A 190 -6.34 29.36 -4.86
N LYS A 191 -6.97 29.85 -3.78
CA LYS A 191 -7.98 30.92 -3.88
C LYS A 191 -7.38 32.22 -4.38
N THR A 192 -6.19 32.57 -3.92
CA THR A 192 -5.51 33.82 -4.29
C THR A 192 -5.17 33.82 -5.77
N VAL A 193 -4.47 32.78 -6.25
CA VAL A 193 -4.04 32.67 -7.64
C VAL A 193 -5.23 32.55 -8.59
N CYS A 194 -6.23 31.74 -8.25
CA CYS A 194 -7.41 31.56 -9.13
C CYS A 194 -8.31 32.81 -9.24
N ASN A 195 -8.15 33.81 -8.36
CA ASN A 195 -8.96 35.04 -8.37
C ASN A 195 -8.11 36.30 -8.60
N GLN A 196 -6.87 36.16 -9.07
CA GLN A 196 -6.01 37.31 -9.31
C GLN A 196 -6.53 38.12 -10.50
N PRO A 197 -6.84 39.43 -10.33
CA PRO A 197 -7.38 40.24 -11.41
C PRO A 197 -6.28 40.53 -12.45
N ILE A 198 -6.67 40.48 -13.73
CA ILE A 198 -5.79 40.82 -14.85
C ILE A 198 -6.25 42.14 -15.42
N PRO A 199 -5.38 43.16 -15.52
CA PRO A 199 -5.75 44.46 -16.05
C PRO A 199 -6.03 44.37 -17.56
N THR A 200 -6.88 45.26 -18.04
CA THR A 200 -7.08 45.48 -19.48
C THR A 200 -5.93 46.27 -20.10
N ARG A 201 -5.85 46.24 -21.44
CA ARG A 201 -4.83 47.00 -22.19
C ARG A 201 -4.86 48.48 -21.84
N ASP A 202 -6.06 49.04 -21.74
CA ASP A 202 -6.24 50.47 -21.48
C ASP A 202 -5.90 50.84 -20.04
N GLU A 203 -6.27 50.00 -19.07
CA GLU A 203 -5.87 50.19 -17.67
C GLU A 203 -4.35 50.12 -17.49
N LEU A 204 -3.69 49.17 -18.15
CA LEU A 204 -2.25 49.04 -18.13
C LEU A 204 -1.58 50.28 -18.76
N TRP A 205 -2.06 50.69 -19.93
CA TRP A 205 -1.53 51.85 -20.66
C TRP A 205 -1.72 53.17 -19.90
N GLU A 206 -2.88 53.37 -19.29
CA GLU A 206 -3.17 54.54 -18.47
C GLU A 206 -2.34 54.57 -17.19
N THR A 207 -2.08 53.41 -16.58
CA THR A 207 -1.20 53.31 -15.40
C THR A 207 0.23 53.76 -15.74
N VAL A 208 0.77 53.26 -16.85
CA VAL A 208 2.12 53.62 -17.32
C VAL A 208 2.19 55.10 -17.68
N LYS A 209 1.21 55.64 -18.42
CA LYS A 209 1.15 57.06 -18.77
C LYS A 209 1.06 57.98 -17.56
N ARG A 210 0.20 57.63 -16.59
CA ARG A 210 -0.12 58.48 -15.44
C ARG A 210 1.02 58.51 -14.42
N SER A 211 1.74 57.39 -14.25
CA SER A 211 2.85 57.33 -13.30
C SER A 211 3.93 56.33 -13.72
N PRO A 212 4.77 56.69 -14.72
CA PRO A 212 5.87 55.83 -15.19
C PRO A 212 6.82 55.43 -14.07
N LYS A 213 7.10 56.36 -13.14
CA LYS A 213 7.97 56.11 -11.98
C LYS A 213 7.36 55.07 -11.03
N ALA A 214 6.05 55.14 -10.75
CA ALA A 214 5.41 54.15 -9.88
C ALA A 214 5.38 52.77 -10.54
N ALA A 215 5.01 52.70 -11.82
CA ALA A 215 5.02 51.46 -12.60
C ALA A 215 6.42 50.80 -12.58
N TRP A 216 7.48 51.60 -12.76
CA TRP A 216 8.86 51.11 -12.67
C TRP A 216 9.24 50.57 -11.29
N GLN A 217 8.83 51.24 -10.20
CA GLN A 217 9.15 50.76 -8.85
C GLN A 217 8.40 49.46 -8.52
N THR A 218 7.14 49.33 -8.96
CA THR A 218 6.38 48.07 -8.81
C THR A 218 7.05 46.93 -9.57
N ALA A 219 7.42 47.15 -10.83
CA ALA A 219 8.12 46.14 -11.63
C ALA A 219 9.46 45.75 -11.00
N ARG A 220 10.25 46.73 -10.53
CA ARG A 220 11.52 46.49 -9.85
C ARG A 220 11.36 45.65 -8.58
N GLY A 221 10.25 45.79 -7.85
CA GLY A 221 9.97 45.00 -6.65
C GLY A 221 9.58 43.55 -6.94
N ALA A 222 9.12 43.24 -8.17
CA ALA A 222 8.67 41.91 -8.57
C ALA A 222 9.74 41.09 -9.30
N ILE A 223 10.81 41.73 -9.77
CA ILE A 223 11.90 41.07 -10.52
C ILE A 223 12.98 40.61 -9.54
N PRO A 224 13.50 39.38 -9.66
CA PRO A 224 14.59 38.87 -8.84
C PRO A 224 15.86 39.73 -8.94
N THR A 225 16.70 39.65 -7.91
CA THR A 225 17.97 40.39 -7.85
C THR A 225 18.98 39.87 -8.88
N LEU A 226 19.98 40.70 -9.19
CA LEU A 226 21.02 40.37 -10.17
C LEU A 226 21.86 39.15 -9.77
N GLU A 227 21.98 38.87 -8.46
CA GLU A 227 22.65 37.67 -7.95
C GLU A 227 21.79 36.41 -8.16
N GLU A 228 20.48 36.50 -7.97
CA GLU A 228 19.55 35.40 -8.25
C GLU A 228 19.54 35.05 -9.73
N ILE A 229 19.52 36.06 -10.61
CA ILE A 229 19.55 35.85 -12.07
C ILE A 229 20.84 35.14 -12.52
N LYS A 230 22.00 35.47 -11.94
CA LYS A 230 23.28 34.82 -12.27
C LYS A 230 23.27 33.32 -11.96
N ASN A 231 22.52 32.89 -10.96
CA ASN A 231 22.40 31.48 -10.61
C ASN A 231 21.60 30.71 -11.67
N PHE A 232 20.57 31.33 -12.27
CA PHE A 232 19.77 30.75 -13.36
C PHE A 232 20.50 30.75 -14.72
N ALA A 233 21.32 31.77 -14.99
CA ALA A 233 22.02 31.96 -16.27
C ALA A 233 23.17 30.96 -16.53
N SER A 234 23.47 30.07 -15.56
CA SER A 234 24.48 29.00 -15.72
C SER A 234 24.00 27.82 -16.58
N LEU A 235 22.73 27.83 -17.03
CA LEU A 235 22.19 26.87 -17.98
C LEU A 235 22.57 27.31 -19.41
N GLU A 236 23.53 26.60 -20.01
CA GLU A 236 23.90 26.75 -21.42
C GLU A 236 22.75 26.21 -22.28
N VAL A 237 21.77 27.08 -22.58
CA VAL A 237 20.58 26.71 -23.38
C VAL A 237 20.92 26.78 -24.87
N ASP A 238 20.72 25.67 -25.59
CA ASP A 238 20.70 25.67 -27.05
C ASP A 238 19.43 26.38 -27.56
N TRP A 239 19.54 27.69 -27.73
CA TRP A 239 18.47 28.55 -28.22
C TRP A 239 17.95 28.15 -29.60
N LYS A 240 18.78 27.55 -30.44
CA LYS A 240 18.39 27.15 -31.79
C LYS A 240 17.52 25.88 -31.75
N GLY A 241 17.93 24.89 -30.96
CA GLY A 241 17.13 23.69 -30.69
C GLY A 241 15.81 24.02 -29.99
N ALA A 242 15.85 24.88 -28.96
CA ALA A 242 14.67 25.32 -28.22
C ALA A 242 13.67 26.08 -29.12
N TRP A 243 14.17 27.01 -29.94
CA TRP A 243 13.34 27.78 -30.88
C TRP A 243 12.67 26.88 -31.92
N SER A 244 13.42 25.96 -32.55
CA SER A 244 12.86 25.02 -33.52
C SER A 244 11.77 24.13 -32.90
N THR A 245 12.02 23.61 -31.70
CA THR A 245 11.05 22.77 -30.98
C THR A 245 9.78 23.55 -30.60
N ALA A 246 9.92 24.81 -30.17
CA ALA A 246 8.79 25.67 -29.83
C ALA A 246 7.96 26.05 -31.05
N VAL A 247 8.60 26.37 -32.18
CA VAL A 247 7.93 26.66 -33.46
C VAL A 247 7.22 25.42 -33.98
N ASP A 248 7.86 24.25 -33.96
CA ASP A 248 7.25 22.99 -34.41
C ASP A 248 6.11 22.54 -33.49
N GLY A 249 6.24 22.76 -32.17
CA GLY A 249 5.17 22.52 -31.21
C GLY A 249 3.97 23.44 -31.43
N SER A 250 4.23 24.73 -31.66
CA SER A 250 3.20 25.73 -31.95
C SER A 250 2.50 25.46 -33.27
N ASN A 251 3.25 25.13 -34.33
CA ASN A 251 2.69 24.75 -35.63
C ASN A 251 1.82 23.50 -35.52
N ARG A 252 2.27 22.47 -34.81
CA ARG A 252 1.44 21.27 -34.55
C ARG A 252 0.18 21.56 -33.74
N ALA A 253 0.27 22.44 -32.75
CA ALA A 253 -0.89 22.87 -31.97
C ALA A 253 -1.87 23.69 -32.82
N LEU A 254 -1.36 24.57 -33.69
CA LEU A 254 -2.16 25.35 -34.64
C LEU A 254 -2.81 24.46 -35.69
N GLU A 255 -2.09 23.49 -36.25
CA GLU A 255 -2.60 22.49 -37.19
C GLU A 255 -3.65 21.61 -36.52
N ALA A 256 -3.42 21.13 -35.30
CA ALA A 256 -4.41 20.35 -34.55
C ALA A 256 -5.68 21.18 -34.27
N THR A 257 -5.54 22.47 -34.02
CA THR A 257 -6.66 23.41 -33.81
C THR A 257 -7.37 23.73 -35.12
N ALA A 258 -6.65 23.95 -36.21
CA ALA A 258 -7.19 24.18 -37.55
C ALA A 258 -7.90 22.94 -38.10
N ASN A 259 -7.35 21.75 -37.88
CA ASN A 259 -7.95 20.48 -38.27
C ASN A 259 -9.22 20.19 -37.44
N ARG A 260 -9.22 20.50 -36.14
CA ARG A 260 -10.44 20.42 -35.32
C ARG A 260 -11.49 21.46 -35.71
N ALA A 261 -11.08 22.69 -36.03
CA ALA A 261 -11.97 23.72 -36.54
C ALA A 261 -12.55 23.34 -37.91
N GLY A 262 -11.72 22.75 -38.78
CA GLY A 262 -12.13 22.22 -40.08
C GLY A 262 -13.06 21.01 -39.96
N SER A 263 -12.80 20.08 -39.03
CA SER A 263 -13.68 18.94 -38.79
C SER A 263 -15.03 19.38 -38.19
N VAL A 264 -15.02 20.35 -37.28
CA VAL A 264 -16.25 20.94 -36.74
C VAL A 264 -17.02 21.70 -37.83
N ALA A 265 -16.34 22.49 -38.67
CA ALA A 265 -16.97 23.18 -39.80
C ALA A 265 -17.55 22.20 -40.84
N ALA A 266 -16.85 21.10 -41.12
CA ALA A 266 -17.34 20.05 -42.02
C ALA A 266 -18.54 19.31 -41.42
N THR A 267 -18.51 19.03 -40.11
CA THR A 267 -19.63 18.39 -39.40
C THR A 267 -20.85 19.31 -39.37
N THR A 268 -20.66 20.61 -39.11
CA THR A 268 -21.72 21.62 -39.15
C THR A 268 -22.27 21.80 -40.57
N LYS A 269 -21.42 21.78 -41.60
CA LYS A 269 -21.86 21.86 -43.00
C LYS A 269 -22.64 20.62 -43.42
N SER A 270 -22.20 19.43 -43.03
CA SER A 270 -22.90 18.16 -43.24
C SER A 270 -24.26 18.14 -42.55
N ALA A 271 -24.32 18.55 -41.29
CA ALA A 271 -25.55 18.65 -40.52
C ALA A 271 -26.51 19.70 -41.12
N ALA A 272 -25.98 20.83 -41.61
CA ALA A 272 -26.77 21.85 -42.28
C ALA A 272 -27.31 21.38 -43.65
N SER A 273 -26.53 20.60 -44.42
CA SER A 273 -27.02 20.01 -45.67
C SER A 273 -28.09 18.94 -45.45
N GLU A 274 -27.94 18.12 -44.40
CA GLU A 274 -28.93 17.10 -44.03
C GLU A 274 -30.24 17.72 -43.53
N LEU A 275 -30.15 18.83 -42.78
CA LEU A 275 -31.31 19.65 -42.39
C LEU A 275 -31.99 20.29 -43.60
N LEU A 276 -31.22 20.84 -44.54
CA LEU A 276 -31.75 21.43 -45.77
C LEU A 276 -32.46 20.39 -46.66
N GLU A 277 -31.94 19.17 -46.78
CA GLU A 277 -32.63 18.10 -47.51
C GLU A 277 -33.90 17.62 -46.80
N ARG A 278 -33.91 17.56 -45.46
CA ARG A 278 -35.15 17.29 -44.70
C ARG A 278 -36.20 18.37 -44.88
N PHE A 279 -35.82 19.64 -44.90
CA PHE A 279 -36.75 20.73 -45.19
C PHE A 279 -37.28 20.67 -46.61
N ARG A 280 -36.40 20.40 -47.60
CA ARG A 280 -36.79 20.29 -49.01
C ARG A 280 -37.64 19.04 -49.32
N GLY A 281 -37.49 17.98 -48.53
CA GLY A 281 -38.33 16.78 -48.59
C GLY A 281 -39.68 16.93 -47.88
N SER A 282 -39.83 17.91 -46.97
CA SER A 282 -41.09 18.19 -46.27
C SER A 282 -42.06 19.05 -47.10
N ASP A 283 -41.58 19.76 -48.12
CA ASP A 283 -42.42 20.52 -49.06
C ASP A 283 -43.10 19.61 -50.11
N ALA A 284 -42.78 18.31 -50.14
CA ALA A 284 -43.38 17.33 -51.07
C ALA A 284 -44.64 16.61 -50.50
N VAL A 285 -45.20 17.06 -49.36
CA VAL A 285 -46.37 16.43 -48.71
C VAL A 285 -47.55 17.41 -48.53
N LEU A 286 -47.56 18.54 -49.24
CA LEU A 286 -48.71 19.48 -49.23
C LEU A 286 -49.36 19.70 -50.61
N GLU A 287 -49.07 18.85 -51.59
CA GLU A 287 -49.85 18.75 -52.84
C GLU A 287 -50.15 17.29 -53.12
N GLU A 288 -51.06 16.70 -52.33
CA GLU A 288 -52.02 15.65 -52.72
C GLU A 288 -52.82 15.21 -51.48
N GLU A 289 -53.86 16.01 -51.14
CA GLU A 289 -55.26 15.60 -50.85
C GLU A 289 -56.09 16.81 -50.39
#